data_AF-A0A1M2Z426-F1
#
_entry.id   AF-A0A1M2Z426-F1
#
_cell.length_a   1.000
_cell.length_b   1.000
_cell.length_c   1.000
_cell.angle_alpha   90.00
_cell.angle_beta   90.00
_cell.angle_gamma   90.00
#
_symmetry.space_group_name_H-M   'P 1'
#
loop_
_entity.id
_entity.type
_entity.pdbx_description
1 polymer ?
#
loop_
_entity_poly.entity_id
_entity_poly.type
_entity_poly.pdbx_seq_one_letter_code
_entity_poly.pdbx_strand_id
1 'polypeptide(L)'
;MWWSFLVLATLVGLPTFAMAEQAPAVPWSKLPRMQLEGQFAGPLQDTIIQRWRDPANGTVCYLYLPITAQHSSPTESGYVQYGPNIIGTISCIEGEAPEKHVQEPTGKKKR
;
A
#
# COMPACT_ATOMS: atom_id res chain seq x y z
N MET A 1 -22.88 66.69 -15.77
CA MET A 1 -21.83 65.67 -15.89
C MET A 1 -21.80 64.88 -14.59
N TRP A 2 -22.44 63.70 -14.58
CA TRP A 2 -22.54 62.82 -13.42
C TRP A 2 -21.47 61.73 -13.61
N TRP A 3 -20.40 61.72 -12.82
CA TRP A 3 -19.40 60.65 -12.88
C TRP A 3 -19.84 59.51 -11.96
N SER A 4 -20.20 58.40 -12.60
CA SER A 4 -20.44 57.12 -11.95
C SER A 4 -19.11 56.54 -11.47
N PHE A 5 -18.92 56.42 -10.16
CA PHE A 5 -17.86 55.58 -9.59
C PHE A 5 -18.44 54.19 -9.34
N LEU A 6 -18.12 53.25 -10.23
CA LEU A 6 -18.32 51.82 -9.99
C LEU A 6 -17.23 51.33 -9.03
N VAL A 7 -17.61 51.11 -7.77
CA VAL A 7 -16.77 50.39 -6.80
C VAL A 7 -16.87 48.90 -7.12
N LEU A 8 -15.83 48.37 -7.76
CA LEU A 8 -15.70 46.93 -8.01
C LEU A 8 -15.25 46.25 -6.71
N ALA A 9 -16.20 45.65 -5.97
CA ALA A 9 -15.90 44.84 -4.80
C ALA A 9 -15.31 43.49 -5.25
N THR A 10 -13.98 43.35 -5.16
CA THR A 10 -13.28 42.09 -5.37
C THR A 10 -13.52 41.16 -4.18
N LEU A 11 -14.48 40.25 -4.32
CA LEU A 11 -14.65 39.08 -3.43
C LEU A 11 -13.42 38.17 -3.58
N VAL A 12 -12.46 38.32 -2.67
CA VAL A 12 -11.32 37.39 -2.53
C VAL A 12 -11.86 36.08 -1.95
N GLY A 13 -12.07 35.08 -2.81
CA GLY A 13 -12.41 33.73 -2.41
C GLY A 13 -11.28 33.11 -1.59
N LEU A 14 -11.52 32.90 -0.30
CA LEU A 14 -10.65 32.11 0.55
C LEU A 14 -10.64 30.66 0.03
N PRO A 15 -9.47 30.06 -0.24
CA PRO A 15 -9.42 28.66 -0.63
C PRO A 15 -9.87 27.83 0.57
N THR A 16 -10.97 27.09 0.39
CA THR A 16 -11.40 26.09 1.35
C THR A 16 -10.39 24.96 1.28
N PHE A 17 -9.43 24.93 2.20
CA PHE A 17 -8.57 23.77 2.39
C PHE A 17 -9.47 22.62 2.84
N ALA A 18 -9.78 21.70 1.93
CA ALA A 18 -10.45 20.45 2.27
C ALA A 18 -9.51 19.66 3.19
N MET A 19 -9.88 19.52 4.46
CA MET A 19 -9.25 18.52 5.32
C MET A 19 -9.58 17.15 4.73
N ALA A 20 -8.57 16.46 4.20
CA ALA A 20 -8.73 15.08 3.77
C ALA A 20 -9.10 14.25 5.00
N GLU A 21 -10.32 13.70 5.03
CA GLU A 21 -10.78 12.77 6.05
C GLU A 21 -9.85 11.55 6.03
N GLN A 22 -9.05 11.39 7.10
CA GLN A 22 -8.15 10.26 7.24
C GLN A 22 -8.99 9.00 7.44
N ALA A 23 -8.96 8.10 6.45
CA ALA A 23 -9.66 6.83 6.54
C ALA A 23 -9.28 6.09 7.83
N PRO A 24 -10.23 5.42 8.51
CA PRO A 24 -9.97 4.72 9.75
C PRO A 24 -8.85 3.67 9.56
N ALA A 25 -7.82 3.74 10.42
CA ALA A 25 -6.67 2.85 10.33
C ALA A 25 -7.08 1.39 10.62
N VAL A 26 -6.81 0.48 9.68
CA VAL A 26 -7.02 -0.96 9.88
C VAL A 26 -5.96 -1.48 10.87
N PRO A 27 -6.32 -2.26 11.91
CA PRO A 27 -5.34 -2.86 12.82
C PRO A 27 -4.29 -3.68 12.05
N TRP A 28 -3.00 -3.50 12.34
CA TRP A 28 -1.91 -4.17 11.63
C TRP A 28 -2.05 -5.70 11.58
N SER A 29 -2.56 -6.30 12.67
CA SER A 29 -2.81 -7.74 12.77
C SER A 29 -3.87 -8.26 11.81
N LYS A 30 -4.72 -7.40 11.26
CA LYS A 30 -5.77 -7.74 10.29
C LYS A 30 -5.35 -7.47 8.85
N LEU A 31 -4.16 -6.92 8.62
CA LEU A 31 -3.68 -6.66 7.27
C LEU A 31 -3.42 -8.00 6.54
N PRO A 32 -3.85 -8.13 5.28
CA PRO A 32 -3.59 -9.33 4.50
C PRO A 32 -2.08 -9.55 4.34
N ARG A 33 -1.68 -10.82 4.24
CA ARG A 33 -0.27 -11.21 4.09
C ARG A 33 -0.06 -11.85 2.73
N MET A 34 1.01 -11.45 2.06
CA MET A 34 1.57 -12.24 0.97
C MET A 34 2.21 -13.51 1.53
N GLN A 35 2.39 -14.52 0.69
CA GLN A 35 3.07 -15.77 1.01
C GLN A 35 4.50 -15.75 0.48
N LEU A 36 5.48 -16.09 1.32
CA LEU A 36 6.87 -16.25 0.90
C LEU A 36 7.00 -17.57 0.14
N GLU A 37 7.26 -17.51 -1.16
CA GLU A 37 7.42 -18.69 -2.02
C GLU A 37 8.89 -19.00 -2.34
N GLY A 38 9.80 -18.05 -2.09
CA GLY A 38 11.23 -18.29 -2.30
C GLY A 38 12.13 -17.21 -1.71
N GLN A 39 13.38 -17.59 -1.45
CA GLN A 39 14.43 -16.70 -0.97
C GLN A 39 15.75 -17.01 -1.69
N PHE A 40 16.44 -15.96 -2.13
CA PHE A 40 17.64 -16.02 -2.94
C PHE A 40 18.72 -15.09 -2.38
N ALA A 41 19.98 -15.38 -2.72
CA ALA A 41 21.07 -14.46 -2.45
C ALA A 41 20.91 -13.18 -3.30
N GLY A 42 21.16 -12.03 -2.69
CA GLY A 42 21.31 -10.78 -3.42
C GLY A 42 22.70 -10.65 -4.07
N PRO A 43 22.95 -9.57 -4.83
CA PRO A 43 24.22 -9.28 -5.49
C PRO A 43 25.32 -8.89 -4.49
N LEU A 44 24.96 -8.38 -3.31
CA LEU A 44 25.88 -8.13 -2.19
C LEU A 44 25.68 -9.19 -1.10
N GLN A 45 26.75 -9.54 -0.39
CA GLN A 45 26.76 -10.62 0.61
C GLN A 45 25.72 -10.42 1.73
N ASP A 46 25.41 -9.17 2.06
CA ASP A 46 24.49 -8.76 3.11
C ASP A 46 23.08 -8.45 2.58
N THR A 47 22.73 -8.91 1.39
CA THR A 47 21.42 -8.68 0.77
C THR A 47 20.75 -9.99 0.38
N ILE A 48 19.42 -10.01 0.46
CA ILE A 48 18.57 -11.12 0.03
C ILE A 48 17.51 -10.63 -0.94
N ILE A 49 17.08 -11.54 -1.81
CA ILE A 49 15.90 -11.34 -2.65
C ILE A 49 14.84 -12.33 -2.17
N GLN A 50 13.66 -11.84 -1.84
CA GLN A 50 12.52 -12.68 -1.48
C GLN A 50 11.43 -12.58 -2.53
N ARG A 51 10.83 -13.71 -2.88
CA ARG A 51 9.70 -13.78 -3.81
C ARG A 51 8.42 -14.04 -3.03
N TRP A 52 7.54 -13.05 -3.02
CA TRP A 52 6.28 -13.07 -2.31
C TRP A 52 5.11 -13.14 -3.30
N ARG A 53 4.08 -13.93 -3.00
CA ARG A 53 2.84 -13.99 -3.78
C ARG A 53 1.65 -13.48 -2.98
N ASP A 54 0.86 -12.59 -3.55
CA ASP A 54 -0.45 -12.22 -3.03
C ASP A 54 -1.47 -13.33 -3.36
N PRO A 55 -2.04 -14.02 -2.36
CA PRO A 55 -3.02 -15.07 -2.61
C PRO A 55 -4.36 -14.54 -3.15
N ALA A 56 -4.66 -13.25 -3.01
CA ALA A 56 -5.95 -12.69 -3.43
C ALA A 56 -6.06 -12.50 -4.95
N ASN A 57 -4.95 -12.14 -5.60
CA ASN A 57 -4.92 -11.77 -7.02
C ASN A 57 -3.73 -12.37 -7.79
N GLY A 58 -2.90 -13.18 -7.13
CA GLY A 58 -1.76 -13.85 -7.77
C GLY A 58 -0.53 -12.97 -7.99
N THR A 59 -0.56 -11.68 -7.64
CA THR A 59 0.56 -10.74 -7.82
C THR A 59 1.82 -11.28 -7.19
N VAL A 60 2.93 -11.21 -7.92
CA VAL A 60 4.24 -11.65 -7.44
C VAL A 60 5.13 -10.44 -7.23
N CYS A 61 5.63 -10.26 -6.02
CA CYS A 61 6.59 -9.21 -5.69
C CYS A 61 7.94 -9.81 -5.34
N TYR A 62 9.00 -9.23 -5.90
CA TYR A 62 10.38 -9.45 -5.48
C TYR A 62 10.79 -8.32 -4.56
N LEU A 63 11.19 -8.67 -3.34
CA LEU A 63 11.68 -7.75 -2.32
C LEU A 63 13.19 -7.90 -2.24
N TYR A 64 13.89 -6.81 -2.49
CA TYR A 64 15.34 -6.70 -2.31
C TYR A 64 15.61 -6.07 -0.95
N LEU A 65 16.24 -6.79 -0.03
CA LEU A 65 16.39 -6.36 1.37
C LEU A 65 17.83 -6.53 1.85
N PRO A 66 18.38 -5.57 2.60
CA PRO A 66 19.55 -5.85 3.43
C PRO A 66 19.17 -6.80 4.57
N ILE A 67 20.08 -7.69 4.95
CA ILE A 67 19.89 -8.64 6.07
C ILE A 67 19.73 -7.89 7.39
N THR A 68 20.46 -6.79 7.55
CA THR A 68 20.39 -5.92 8.72
C THR A 68 19.99 -4.51 8.29
N ALA A 69 19.08 -3.90 9.04
CA ALA A 69 18.72 -2.51 8.85
C ALA A 69 18.86 -1.75 10.17
N GLN A 70 19.46 -0.56 10.13
CA GLN A 70 19.49 0.32 11.28
C GLN A 70 18.09 0.88 11.55
N HIS A 71 17.69 0.88 12.81
CA HIS A 71 16.41 1.43 13.25
C HIS A 71 16.53 1.96 14.69
N SER A 72 15.55 2.73 15.13
CA SER A 72 15.47 3.19 16.53
C SER A 72 15.29 2.02 17.50
N SER A 73 15.51 2.25 18.80
CA SER A 73 14.95 1.36 19.82
C SER A 73 13.43 1.21 19.65
N PRO A 74 12.84 0.03 19.96
CA PRO A 74 11.39 -0.14 19.92
C PRO A 74 10.66 0.81 20.88
N THR A 75 9.50 1.31 20.46
CA THR A 75 8.57 2.06 21.32
C THR A 75 7.94 1.14 22.37
N GLU A 76 7.21 1.69 23.34
CA GLU A 76 6.42 0.91 24.30
C GLU A 76 5.41 -0.04 23.62
N SER A 77 4.93 0.36 22.45
CA SER A 77 4.03 -0.42 21.59
C SER A 77 4.76 -1.41 20.65
N GLY A 78 6.09 -1.48 20.72
CA GLY A 78 6.92 -2.42 19.95
C GLY A 78 7.22 -2.01 18.51
N TYR A 79 6.86 -0.79 18.09
CA TYR A 79 7.20 -0.28 16.76
C TYR A 79 8.61 0.30 16.74
N VAL A 80 9.27 0.26 15.57
CA VAL A 80 10.58 0.89 15.36
C VAL A 80 10.49 1.94 14.25
N GLN A 81 11.34 2.95 14.32
CA GLN A 81 11.47 3.97 13.29
C GLN A 81 12.73 3.68 12.46
N TYR A 82 12.56 3.53 11.15
CA TYR A 82 13.61 3.10 10.23
C TYR A 82 14.47 4.25 9.65
N GLY A 83 14.44 5.43 10.29
CA GLY A 83 15.13 6.62 9.78
C GLY A 83 14.60 7.04 8.40
N PRO A 84 15.42 7.72 7.57
CA PRO A 84 15.08 7.98 6.17
C PRO A 84 14.77 6.67 5.42
N ASN A 85 13.67 6.62 4.66
CA ASN A 85 13.20 5.44 3.94
C ASN A 85 14.16 5.01 2.82
N ILE A 86 15.21 4.25 3.16
CA ILE A 86 16.18 3.67 2.21
C ILE A 86 16.34 2.14 2.35
N ILE A 87 15.46 1.48 3.11
CA ILE A 87 15.56 0.04 3.35
C ILE A 87 14.91 -0.73 2.22
N GLY A 88 15.76 -1.29 1.38
CA GLY A 88 15.36 -2.21 0.33
C GLY A 88 14.55 -1.58 -0.80
N THR A 89 14.12 -2.42 -1.73
CA THR A 89 13.23 -2.07 -2.83
C THR A 89 12.25 -3.20 -3.10
N ILE A 90 11.13 -2.87 -3.74
CA ILE A 90 10.11 -3.84 -4.14
C ILE A 90 9.82 -3.67 -5.62
N SER A 91 9.65 -4.78 -6.32
CA SER A 91 9.18 -4.80 -7.71
C SER A 91 8.10 -5.86 -7.84
N CYS A 92 6.90 -5.44 -8.25
CA CYS A 92 5.75 -6.31 -8.36
C CYS A 92 5.34 -6.50 -9.81
N ILE A 93 4.92 -7.71 -10.14
CA ILE A 93 4.37 -8.09 -11.42
C ILE A 93 2.94 -8.55 -11.14
N GLU A 94 1.98 -7.95 -11.85
CA GLU A 94 0.57 -8.32 -11.74
C GLU A 94 0.40 -9.82 -12.02
N GLY A 95 -0.40 -10.47 -11.19
CA GLY A 95 -0.79 -11.85 -11.41
C GLY A 95 -2.08 -11.94 -12.20
N GLU A 96 -2.30 -13.08 -12.84
CA GLU A 96 -3.66 -13.47 -13.19
C GLU A 96 -4.37 -13.84 -11.89
N ALA A 97 -5.41 -13.06 -11.54
CA ALA A 97 -6.27 -13.43 -10.44
C ALA A 97 -6.81 -14.83 -10.71
N PRO A 98 -6.80 -15.75 -9.73
CA PRO A 98 -7.45 -17.03 -9.92
C PRO A 98 -8.90 -16.73 -10.30
N GLU A 99 -9.33 -17.21 -11.47
CA GLU A 99 -10.72 -17.15 -11.87
C GLU A 99 -11.53 -17.69 -10.70
N LYS A 100 -12.37 -16.85 -10.08
CA LYS A 100 -13.32 -17.33 -9.09
C LYS A 100 -14.17 -18.35 -9.84
N HIS A 101 -13.87 -19.63 -9.66
CA HIS A 101 -14.78 -20.69 -10.05
C HIS A 101 -16.07 -20.45 -9.27
N VAL A 102 -17.00 -19.72 -9.89
CA VAL A 102 -18.39 -19.66 -9.48
C VAL A 102 -18.84 -21.11 -9.57
N GLN A 103 -18.88 -21.79 -8.42
CA GLN A 103 -19.50 -23.10 -8.34
C GLN A 103 -20.94 -22.92 -8.81
N GLU A 104 -21.20 -23.34 -10.04
CA GLU A 104 -22.57 -23.46 -10.54
C GLU A 104 -23.29 -24.43 -9.60
N PRO A 105 -24.41 -24.03 -8.97
CA PRO A 105 -25.14 -24.92 -8.09
C PRO A 105 -25.73 -26.05 -8.95
N THR A 106 -25.01 -27.17 -9.01
CA THR A 106 -25.47 -28.42 -9.62
C THR A 106 -26.55 -29.04 -8.73
N GLY A 107 -27.75 -28.47 -8.83
CA GLY A 107 -28.94 -28.88 -8.08
C GLY A 107 -30.14 -29.10 -8.99
N LYS A 108 -30.01 -29.88 -10.08
CA LYS A 108 -31.19 -30.42 -10.77
C LYS A 108 -31.83 -31.50 -9.89
N LYS A 109 -32.72 -31.07 -9.00
CA LYS A 109 -33.66 -31.96 -8.30
C LYS A 109 -34.72 -32.41 -9.33
N LYS A 110 -34.50 -33.54 -9.98
CA LYS A 110 -35.54 -34.24 -10.75
C LYS A 110 -36.66 -34.62 -9.77
N ARG A 111 -37.87 -34.11 -10.03
CA ARG A 111 -39.12 -34.60 -9.46
C ARG A 111 -39.90 -35.28 -10.58
#